data_AF-A0A964HCU7-F1
#
_entry.id   AF-A0A964HCU7-F1
#
_cell.length_a   1.000
_cell.length_b   1.000
_cell.length_c   1.000
_cell.angle_alpha   90.00
_cell.angle_beta   90.00
_cell.angle_gamma   90.00
#
_symmetry.space_group_name_H-M   'P 1'
#
loop_
_entity.id
_entity.type
_entity.pdbx_description
1 polymer ?
#
loop_
_entity_poly.entity_id
_entity_poly.type
_entity_poly.pdbx_seq_one_letter_code
_entity_poly.pdbx_strand_id
1 'polypeptide(L)'
;MRDPAAWAADHLTDPTDIDCTMAVMLKILDGKCKMAEGEKAVMAVLYDAVKSRSGRLLDADDHALIARAREAADEALVMEIYERRLMVETMISRPVMKAYKARLRQAGILGDGEQAD
;
A
#
# COMPACT_ATOMS: atom_id res chain seq x y z
N MET A 1 0.13 -18.05 -11.17
CA MET A 1 0.11 -16.85 -10.32
C MET A 1 -1.24 -16.81 -9.63
N ARG A 2 -1.29 -16.64 -8.31
CA ARG A 2 -2.55 -16.58 -7.56
C ARG A 2 -3.26 -15.26 -7.87
N ASP A 3 -4.59 -15.24 -7.86
CA ASP A 3 -5.37 -14.00 -8.03
C ASP A 3 -5.15 -13.06 -6.83
N PRO A 4 -4.53 -11.88 -7.02
CA PRO A 4 -4.25 -10.96 -5.92
C PRO A 4 -5.50 -10.40 -5.25
N ALA A 5 -6.57 -10.15 -6.00
CA ALA A 5 -7.78 -9.53 -5.46
C ALA A 5 -8.52 -10.48 -4.50
N ALA A 6 -8.80 -11.69 -4.97
CA ALA A 6 -9.42 -12.73 -4.15
C ALA A 6 -8.58 -13.05 -2.92
N TRP A 7 -7.25 -13.20 -3.09
CA TRP A 7 -6.37 -13.47 -1.96
C TRP A 7 -6.38 -12.33 -0.93
N ALA A 8 -6.35 -11.08 -1.37
CA ALA A 8 -6.37 -9.92 -0.47
C ALA A 8 -7.67 -9.86 0.33
N ALA A 9 -8.81 -10.07 -0.32
CA ALA A 9 -10.12 -10.08 0.32
C ALA A 9 -10.16 -11.11 1.46
N ASP A 10 -9.60 -12.30 1.24
CA ASP A 10 -9.63 -13.40 2.21
C ASP A 10 -8.56 -13.28 3.31
N HIS A 11 -7.40 -12.68 3.04
CA HIS A 11 -6.22 -12.76 3.92
C HIS A 11 -5.77 -11.44 4.54
N LEU A 12 -6.12 -10.28 3.98
CA LEU A 12 -5.81 -8.97 4.57
C LEU A 12 -6.95 -8.55 5.49
N THR A 13 -7.14 -9.30 6.57
CA THR A 13 -8.21 -9.09 7.56
C THR A 13 -7.76 -8.32 8.79
N ASP A 14 -6.45 -8.21 9.05
CA ASP A 14 -5.93 -7.35 10.11
C ASP A 14 -5.90 -5.89 9.63
N PRO A 15 -6.42 -4.92 10.40
CA PRO A 15 -6.34 -3.49 10.05
C PRO A 15 -4.91 -3.00 9.77
N THR A 16 -3.89 -3.63 10.35
CA THR A 16 -2.47 -3.34 10.11
C THR A 16 -2.04 -3.67 8.67
N ASP A 17 -2.67 -4.68 8.05
CA ASP A 17 -2.43 -5.01 6.65
C ASP A 17 -2.98 -3.93 5.72
N ILE A 18 -4.13 -3.35 6.10
CA ILE A 18 -4.75 -2.24 5.37
C ILE A 18 -3.84 -1.02 5.45
N ASP A 19 -3.34 -0.70 6.65
CA ASP A 19 -2.37 0.38 6.85
C ASP A 19 -1.13 0.19 5.97
N CYS A 20 -0.57 -1.02 5.94
CA CYS A 20 0.60 -1.34 5.13
C CYS A 20 0.30 -1.23 3.63
N THR A 21 -0.88 -1.66 3.18
CA THR A 21 -1.33 -1.54 1.79
C THR A 21 -1.44 -0.07 1.39
N MET A 22 -2.09 0.74 2.22
CA MET A 22 -2.25 2.19 2.00
C MET A 22 -0.90 2.92 2.00
N ALA A 23 0.00 2.59 2.93
CA ALA A 23 1.33 3.17 2.97
C ALA A 23 2.14 2.90 1.68
N VAL A 24 2.00 1.71 1.09
CA VAL A 24 2.61 1.41 -0.21
C VAL A 24 1.93 2.18 -1.33
N MET A 25 0.60 2.35 -1.31
CA MET A 25 -0.11 3.17 -2.29
C MET A 25 0.36 4.63 -2.26
N LEU A 26 0.52 5.23 -1.07
CA LEU A 26 1.06 6.59 -0.92
C LEU A 26 2.46 6.71 -1.55
N LYS A 27 3.33 5.70 -1.34
CA LYS A 27 4.67 5.64 -1.99
C LYS A 27 4.60 5.50 -3.51
N ILE A 28 3.59 4.81 -4.03
CA ILE A 28 3.41 4.66 -5.48
C ILE A 28 2.99 6.01 -6.06
N LEU A 29 2.05 6.69 -5.41
CA LEU A 29 1.46 7.95 -5.87
C LEU A 29 2.42 9.14 -5.83
N ASP A 30 3.38 9.19 -4.90
CA ASP A 30 4.45 10.21 -4.88
C ASP A 30 5.74 9.78 -5.58
N GLY A 31 5.73 8.62 -6.25
CA GLY A 31 6.87 8.11 -7.00
C GLY A 31 8.06 7.64 -6.16
N LYS A 32 7.92 7.44 -4.84
CA LYS A 32 9.00 6.94 -3.97
C LYS A 32 9.03 5.42 -3.83
N CYS A 33 8.08 4.69 -4.42
CA CYS A 33 8.07 3.23 -4.42
C CYS A 33 9.09 2.65 -5.41
N LYS A 34 10.01 1.83 -4.90
CA LYS A 34 11.08 1.15 -5.67
C LYS A 34 10.69 -0.24 -6.20
N MET A 35 9.46 -0.69 -5.97
CA MET A 35 8.96 -1.97 -6.48
C MET A 35 8.93 -1.95 -8.02
N ALA A 36 9.03 -3.11 -8.66
CA ALA A 36 8.88 -3.19 -10.12
C ALA A 36 7.46 -2.78 -10.54
N GLU A 37 7.27 -2.28 -11.77
CA GLU A 37 5.95 -1.84 -12.24
C GLU A 37 4.86 -2.92 -12.12
N GLY A 38 5.21 -4.19 -12.39
CA GLY A 38 4.30 -5.32 -12.19
C GLY A 38 3.89 -5.51 -10.73
N GLU A 39 4.80 -5.29 -9.79
CA GLU A 39 4.50 -5.39 -8.35
C GLU A 39 3.69 -4.17 -7.86
N LYS A 40 3.94 -2.96 -8.38
CA LYS A 40 3.10 -1.78 -8.11
C LYS A 40 1.67 -2.00 -8.59
N ALA A 41 1.49 -2.60 -9.77
CA ALA A 41 0.18 -2.97 -10.29
C ALA A 41 -0.52 -3.99 -9.38
N VAL A 42 0.21 -5.00 -8.88
CA VAL A 42 -0.34 -5.95 -7.88
C VAL A 42 -0.78 -5.21 -6.62
N MET A 43 0.03 -4.30 -6.07
CA MET A 43 -0.34 -3.52 -4.88
C MET A 43 -1.61 -2.69 -5.08
N ALA A 44 -1.81 -2.11 -6.27
CA ALA A 44 -3.05 -1.42 -6.60
C ALA A 44 -4.27 -2.36 -6.60
N VAL A 45 -4.10 -3.60 -7.09
CA VAL A 45 -5.15 -4.64 -7.04
C VAL A 45 -5.46 -5.05 -5.59
N LEU A 46 -4.43 -5.24 -4.75
CA LEU A 46 -4.63 -5.52 -3.32
C LEU A 46 -5.41 -4.40 -2.65
N TYR A 47 -5.03 -3.14 -2.90
CA TYR A 47 -5.72 -1.97 -2.37
C TYR A 47 -7.18 -1.92 -2.81
N ASP A 48 -7.48 -2.12 -4.09
CA ASP A 48 -8.86 -2.08 -4.59
C ASP A 48 -9.76 -3.15 -3.94
N ALA A 49 -9.21 -4.31 -3.58
CA ALA A 49 -9.94 -5.37 -2.89
C ALA A 49 -10.26 -5.04 -1.42
N VAL A 50 -9.53 -4.10 -0.80
CA VAL A 50 -9.63 -3.83 0.63
C VAL A 50 -9.93 -2.36 0.98
N LYS A 51 -10.06 -1.46 0.00
CA LYS A 51 -10.27 -0.02 0.18
C LYS A 51 -11.52 0.40 0.95
N SER A 52 -12.45 -0.53 1.22
CA SER A 52 -13.63 -0.32 2.06
C SER A 52 -13.42 -0.69 3.52
N ARG A 53 -12.24 -1.23 3.88
CA ARG A 53 -11.87 -1.62 5.24
C ARG A 53 -11.04 -0.51 5.85
N SER A 54 -11.28 -0.21 7.13
CA SER A 54 -10.44 0.75 7.86
C SER A 54 -9.12 0.12 8.31
N GLY A 55 -8.06 0.90 8.25
CA GLY A 55 -6.79 0.56 8.89
C GLY A 55 -6.83 0.78 10.41
N ARG A 56 -5.72 0.44 11.08
CA ARG A 56 -5.55 0.74 12.51
C ARG A 56 -5.10 2.18 12.72
N LEU A 57 -4.31 2.71 11.79
CA LEU A 57 -3.66 4.01 11.87
C LEU A 57 -4.13 4.96 10.76
N LEU A 58 -4.49 4.40 9.60
CA LEU A 58 -5.02 5.12 8.45
C LEU A 58 -6.52 4.88 8.31
N ASP A 59 -7.25 5.92 7.93
CA ASP A 59 -8.71 5.93 7.95
C ASP A 59 -9.34 6.34 6.61
N ALA A 60 -10.60 6.76 6.65
CA ALA A 60 -11.36 7.14 5.46
C ALA A 60 -10.77 8.36 4.73
N ASP A 61 -10.13 9.29 5.45
CA ASP A 61 -9.53 10.48 4.84
C ASP A 61 -8.30 10.09 4.02
N ASP A 62 -7.54 9.10 4.50
CA ASP A 62 -6.43 8.53 3.74
C ASP A 62 -6.89 7.79 2.49
N HIS A 63 -8.00 7.06 2.57
CA HIS A 63 -8.62 6.45 1.39
C HIS A 63 -9.08 7.50 0.37
N ALA A 64 -9.67 8.60 0.84
CA ALA A 64 -10.11 9.70 -0.01
C ALA A 64 -8.92 10.40 -0.69
N LEU A 65 -7.82 10.59 0.04
CA LEU A 65 -6.57 11.13 -0.49
C LEU A 65 -5.99 10.22 -1.60
N ILE A 66 -5.91 8.92 -1.36
CA ILE A 66 -5.47 7.94 -2.37
C ILE A 66 -6.39 7.96 -3.60
N ALA A 67 -7.72 8.06 -3.40
CA ALA A 67 -8.69 8.11 -4.49
C ALA A 67 -8.49 9.35 -5.37
N ARG A 68 -8.41 10.55 -4.76
CA ARG A 68 -8.13 11.82 -5.45
C ARG A 68 -6.84 11.72 -6.28
N ALA A 69 -5.77 11.21 -5.68
CA ALA A 69 -4.47 11.12 -6.34
C ALA A 69 -4.43 10.12 -7.50
N ARG A 70 -5.31 9.11 -7.51
CA ARG A 70 -5.45 8.18 -8.65
C ARG A 70 -6.21 8.77 -9.83
N GLU A 71 -7.09 9.75 -9.62
CA GLU A 71 -7.88 10.38 -10.68
C GLU A 71 -7.07 11.46 -11.41
N ALA A 72 -6.48 12.39 -10.65
CA ALA A 72 -5.61 13.43 -11.18
C ALA A 72 -4.75 13.99 -10.06
N ALA A 73 -3.43 13.88 -10.20
CA ALA A 73 -2.48 14.49 -9.28
C ALA A 73 -1.96 15.81 -9.88
N ASP A 74 -2.27 16.92 -9.21
CA ASP A 74 -1.56 18.19 -9.40
C ASP A 74 -0.42 18.30 -8.38
N GLU A 75 0.42 19.34 -8.52
CA GLU A 75 1.57 19.52 -7.63
C GLU A 75 1.15 19.65 -6.16
N ALA A 76 0.01 20.28 -5.87
CA ALA A 76 -0.49 20.43 -4.51
C ALA A 76 -0.87 19.07 -3.90
N LEU A 77 -1.54 18.22 -4.66
CA LEU A 77 -1.93 16.88 -4.23
C LEU A 77 -0.71 15.96 -4.05
N VAL A 78 0.29 16.08 -4.92
CA VAL A 78 1.57 15.35 -4.75
C VAL A 78 2.25 15.75 -3.44
N MET A 79 2.24 17.05 -3.10
CA MET A 79 2.78 17.53 -1.82
C MET A 79 1.97 17.00 -0.62
N GLU A 80 0.63 16.98 -0.70
CA GLU A 80 -0.24 16.40 0.34
C GLU A 80 0.07 14.91 0.56
N ILE A 81 0.22 14.13 -0.52
CA ILE A 81 0.62 12.71 -0.45
C ILE A 81 2.01 12.56 0.18
N TYR A 82 2.97 13.40 -0.21
CA TYR A 82 4.33 13.36 0.32
C TYR A 82 4.34 13.57 1.84
N GLU A 83 3.67 14.61 2.33
CA GLU A 83 3.58 14.92 3.77
C GLU A 83 2.88 13.78 4.50
N ARG A 84 1.76 13.30 3.97
CA ARG A 84 1.03 12.20 4.60
C ARG A 84 1.85 10.92 4.63
N ARG A 85 2.57 10.57 3.55
CA ARG A 85 3.47 9.42 3.52
C ARG A 85 4.54 9.52 4.60
N LEU A 86 5.16 10.69 4.78
CA LEU A 86 6.18 10.87 5.82
C LEU A 86 5.62 10.59 7.21
N MET A 87 4.43 11.10 7.53
CA MET A 87 3.74 10.79 8.78
C MET A 87 3.53 9.29 8.92
N VAL A 88 3.03 8.62 7.89
CA VAL A 88 2.78 7.17 7.88
C VAL A 88 4.06 6.36 8.10
N GLU A 89 5.19 6.78 7.53
CA GLU A 89 6.49 6.12 7.73
C GLU A 89 7.00 6.25 9.18
N THR A 90 6.56 7.24 9.95
CA THR A 90 6.84 7.32 11.39
C THR A 90 5.94 6.42 12.24
N MET A 91 4.73 6.13 11.77
CA MET A 91 3.74 5.34 12.51
C MET A 91 3.89 3.83 12.24
N ILE A 92 4.19 3.44 11.00
CA ILE A 92 4.37 2.03 10.61
C ILE A 92 5.85 1.66 10.70
N SER A 93 6.19 0.89 11.72
CA SER A 93 7.57 0.43 11.92
C SER A 93 8.09 -0.45 10.78
N ARG A 94 9.41 -0.40 10.53
CA ARG A 94 10.07 -1.24 9.52
C ARG A 94 9.80 -2.74 9.72
N PRO A 95 9.82 -3.31 10.95
CA PRO A 95 9.49 -4.72 11.16
C PRO A 95 8.07 -5.10 10.70
N VAL A 96 7.07 -4.25 10.95
CA VAL A 96 5.68 -4.49 10.50
C VAL A 96 5.60 -4.54 8.98
N MET A 97 6.15 -3.53 8.31
CA MET A 97 6.20 -3.48 6.84
C MET A 97 6.99 -4.65 6.23
N LYS A 98 8.07 -5.08 6.88
CA LYS A 98 8.87 -6.25 6.45
C LYS A 98 8.06 -7.54 6.56
N ALA A 99 7.38 -7.78 7.68
CA ALA A 99 6.53 -8.94 7.88
C ALA A 99 5.36 -8.99 6.88
N TYR A 100 4.70 -7.85 6.65
CA TYR A 100 3.65 -7.70 5.64
C TYR A 100 4.13 -8.13 4.25
N LYS A 101 5.23 -7.55 3.75
CA LYS A 101 5.79 -7.90 2.44
C LYS A 101 6.27 -9.34 2.37
N ALA A 102 6.84 -9.88 3.44
CA ALA A 102 7.25 -11.29 3.50
C ALA A 102 6.05 -12.23 3.32
N ARG A 103 4.91 -11.92 3.94
CA ARG A 103 3.68 -12.70 3.79
C ARG A 103 3.13 -12.67 2.36
N LEU A 104 3.17 -11.50 1.70
CA LEU A 104 2.77 -11.39 0.29
C LEU A 104 3.65 -12.26 -0.62
N ARG A 105 4.96 -12.29 -0.37
CA ARG A 105 5.91 -13.12 -1.15
C ARG A 105 5.72 -14.61 -0.91
N GLN A 106 5.61 -15.02 0.36
CA GLN A 106 5.32 -16.40 0.73
C GLN A 106 4.00 -16.89 0.11
N ALA A 107 3.02 -16.00 -0.06
CA ALA A 107 1.75 -16.30 -0.72
C ALA A 107 1.81 -16.31 -2.26
N GLY A 108 2.96 -15.96 -2.86
CA GLY A 108 3.15 -15.84 -4.31
C GLY A 108 2.40 -14.67 -4.94
N ILE A 109 2.07 -13.64 -4.15
CA ILE A 109 1.38 -12.42 -4.59
C ILE A 109 2.38 -11.40 -5.12
N LEU A 110 3.48 -11.19 -4.39
CA LEU A 110 4.63 -10.43 -4.87
C LEU A 110 5.76 -11.39 -5.26
N GLY A 111 6.64 -10.94 -6.17
CA GLY A 111 7.85 -11.68 -6.50
C GLY A 111 8.91 -11.55 -5.41
N ASP A 112 10.00 -12.31 -5.54
CA ASP A 112 11.15 -12.25 -4.63
C ASP A 112 11.99 -10.96 -4.76
N GLY A 113 11.42 -9.88 -5.33
CA GLY A 113 12.08 -8.61 -5.61
C GLY A 113 12.88 -8.07 -4.42
N GLU A 114 14.11 -7.62 -4.72
CA GLU A 114 15.21 -7.36 -3.80
C GLU A 114 14.80 -6.60 -2.52
N GLN A 115 15.21 -7.14 -1.37
CA GLN A 115 15.10 -6.46 -0.08
C GLN A 115 16.00 -5.22 -0.11
N ALA A 116 15.45 -4.05 -0.38
CA ALA A 116 16.14 -2.81 -0.05
C ALA A 116 16.22 -2.70 1.48
N ASP A 117 17.42 -2.93 2.02
CA ASP A 117 17.84 -2.65 3.40
C ASP A 117 17.60 -1.17 3.79
#